data_AF-X1LFZ2-F1
#
_entry.id   AF-X1LFZ2-F1
#
_cell.length_a   1.000
_cell.length_b   1.000
_cell.length_c   1.000
_cell.angle_alpha   90.00
_cell.angle_beta   90.00
_cell.angle_gamma   90.00
#
_symmetry.space_group_name_H-M   'P 1'
#
loop_
_entity.id
_entity.type
_entity.pdbx_description
1 polymer ?
#
loop_
_entity_poly.entity_id
_entity_poly.type
_entity_poly.pdbx_seq_one_letter_code
_entity_poly.pdbx_strand_id
1 'polypeptide(L)'
;MVVEMEREIIKYRELLNDREPEKRLDNLRSILEEEKAEQLPRKQMDYYINNHIHTTFSFSYYTPTMSIWMAFRSGLQTAGIMDHDTISGAREFMMAGEIAGIPTTKGVECRADFSKTFLEGRRINNPDQRSVAYIAIHGVSDNQIDRINSFFAPYREERNKRNLLVVQRLNEILEPVSLSLDFYHDVLPLSYAQYGGTVTERHILFALAQKIMAKFSKGREVIE
;
A
#
# COMPACT_ATOMS: atom_id res chain seq x y z
N MET A 1 -6.23 25.39 -4.29
CA MET A 1 -5.50 24.17 -4.70
C MET A 1 -5.09 23.25 -3.55
N VAL A 2 -4.10 23.53 -2.67
CA VAL A 2 -3.71 22.56 -1.61
C VAL A 2 -4.83 22.34 -0.58
N VAL A 3 -5.38 23.42 -0.01
CA VAL A 3 -6.50 23.37 0.95
C VAL A 3 -7.78 22.77 0.34
N GLU A 4 -7.94 22.93 -0.97
CA GLU A 4 -9.08 22.43 -1.74
C GLU A 4 -8.95 20.93 -2.00
N MET A 5 -7.75 20.47 -2.39
CA MET A 5 -7.44 19.04 -2.49
C MET A 5 -7.61 18.32 -1.15
N GLU A 6 -7.21 18.94 -0.03
CA GLU A 6 -7.46 18.40 1.31
C GLU A 6 -8.96 18.23 1.62
N ARG A 7 -9.79 19.20 1.22
CA ARG A 7 -11.26 19.09 1.37
C ARG A 7 -11.84 17.97 0.52
N GLU A 8 -11.43 17.85 -0.74
CA GLU A 8 -11.91 16.76 -1.61
C GLU A 8 -11.44 15.38 -1.12
N ILE A 9 -10.20 15.27 -0.63
CA ILE A 9 -9.72 14.04 0.02
C ILE A 9 -10.62 13.70 1.21
N ILE A 10 -10.95 14.68 2.07
CA ILE A 10 -11.85 14.45 3.21
C ILE A 10 -13.25 14.02 2.73
N LYS A 11 -13.76 14.62 1.65
CA LYS A 11 -15.08 14.34 1.08
C LYS A 11 -15.18 12.91 0.53
N TYR A 12 -14.20 12.47 -0.25
CA TYR A 12 -14.29 11.22 -1.01
C TYR A 12 -13.54 10.03 -0.42
N ARG A 13 -12.68 10.23 0.60
CA ARG A 13 -11.81 9.16 1.12
C ARG A 13 -12.57 7.89 1.50
N GLU A 14 -13.72 7.99 2.17
CA GLU A 14 -14.44 6.79 2.64
C GLU A 14 -15.06 6.03 1.46
N LEU A 15 -15.54 6.77 0.45
CA LEU A 15 -16.11 6.19 -0.77
C LEU A 15 -15.05 5.49 -1.62
N LEU A 16 -13.87 6.09 -1.73
CA LEU A 16 -12.75 5.55 -2.51
C LEU A 16 -11.94 4.51 -1.73
N ASN A 17 -12.10 4.40 -0.41
CA ASN A 17 -11.50 3.37 0.44
C ASN A 17 -12.52 2.34 0.97
N ASP A 18 -13.73 2.28 0.39
CA ASP A 18 -14.73 1.26 0.72
C ASP A 18 -14.10 -0.15 0.69
N ARG A 19 -14.60 -1.11 1.45
CA ARG A 19 -14.05 -2.48 1.47
C ARG A 19 -14.29 -3.23 0.16
N GLU A 20 -15.37 -2.92 -0.56
CA GLU A 20 -15.76 -3.63 -1.78
C GLU A 20 -15.17 -2.95 -3.04
N PRO A 21 -14.36 -3.66 -3.86
CA PRO A 21 -13.75 -3.09 -5.05
C PRO A 21 -14.73 -2.48 -6.05
N GLU A 22 -15.86 -3.15 -6.30
CA GLU A 22 -16.87 -2.68 -7.25
C GLU A 22 -17.49 -1.34 -6.82
N LYS A 23 -17.81 -1.21 -5.52
CA LYS A 23 -18.32 0.06 -4.96
C LYS A 23 -17.30 1.19 -5.13
N ARG A 24 -16.00 0.91 -4.92
CA ARG A 24 -14.95 1.91 -5.14
C ARG A 24 -14.93 2.40 -6.58
N LEU A 25 -15.00 1.50 -7.56
CA LEU A 25 -15.00 1.84 -8.98
C LEU A 25 -16.27 2.63 -9.39
N ASP A 26 -17.44 2.27 -8.87
CA ASP A 26 -18.69 3.01 -9.10
C ASP A 26 -18.68 4.40 -8.45
N ASN A 27 -18.14 4.49 -7.24
CA ASN A 27 -17.91 5.77 -6.57
C ASN A 27 -16.93 6.63 -7.39
N LEU A 28 -15.84 6.06 -7.91
CA LEU A 28 -14.90 6.79 -8.74
C LEU A 28 -15.58 7.39 -9.99
N ARG A 29 -16.43 6.62 -10.68
CA ARG A 29 -17.19 7.14 -11.83
C ARG A 29 -18.08 8.31 -11.43
N SER A 30 -18.84 8.14 -10.35
CA SER A 30 -19.78 9.16 -9.86
C SER A 30 -19.05 10.44 -9.45
N ILE A 31 -17.94 10.30 -8.73
CA ILE A 31 -17.08 11.40 -8.30
C ILE A 31 -16.55 12.16 -9.52
N LEU A 32 -15.96 11.47 -10.50
CA LEU A 32 -15.38 12.16 -11.67
C LEU A 32 -16.43 12.91 -12.50
N GLU A 33 -17.66 12.40 -12.62
CA GLU A 33 -18.76 13.12 -13.27
C GLU A 33 -19.20 14.35 -12.46
N GLU A 34 -19.27 14.24 -11.13
CA GLU A 34 -19.56 15.38 -10.23
C GLU A 34 -18.47 16.46 -10.36
N GLU A 35 -17.20 16.09 -10.25
CA GLU A 35 -16.07 17.02 -10.37
C GLU A 35 -16.03 17.72 -11.73
N LYS A 36 -16.40 16.99 -12.79
CA LYS A 36 -16.52 17.53 -14.15
C LYS A 36 -17.67 18.52 -14.28
N ALA A 37 -18.83 18.21 -13.69
CA ALA A 37 -19.99 19.11 -13.67
C ALA A 37 -19.68 20.41 -12.89
N GLU A 38 -18.92 20.31 -11.80
CA GLU A 38 -18.44 21.42 -10.99
C GLU A 38 -17.25 22.18 -11.63
N GLN A 39 -16.73 21.70 -12.77
CA GLN A 39 -15.57 22.25 -13.46
C GLN A 39 -14.36 22.41 -12.55
N LEU A 40 -14.15 21.44 -11.64
CA LEU A 40 -13.05 21.50 -10.70
C LEU A 40 -11.71 21.56 -11.44
N PRO A 41 -10.81 22.48 -11.06
CA PRO A 41 -9.55 22.65 -11.77
C PRO A 41 -8.68 21.40 -11.57
N ARG A 42 -8.23 20.82 -12.69
CA ARG A 42 -7.22 19.76 -12.67
C ARG A 42 -5.84 20.39 -12.54
N LYS A 43 -5.01 19.88 -11.62
CA LYS A 43 -3.61 20.27 -11.57
C LYS A 43 -2.94 19.88 -12.89
N GLN A 44 -2.45 20.85 -13.63
CA GLN A 44 -1.66 20.60 -14.83
C GLN A 44 -0.19 20.49 -14.43
N MET A 45 0.46 19.41 -14.84
CA MET A 45 1.88 19.18 -14.62
C MET A 45 2.51 18.84 -15.97
N ASP A 46 3.70 19.39 -16.24
CA ASP A 46 4.34 19.28 -17.56
C ASP A 46 4.60 17.81 -17.94
N TYR A 47 5.31 17.05 -17.10
CA TYR A 47 5.59 15.64 -17.36
C TYR A 47 6.05 14.88 -16.10
N TYR A 48 5.10 14.50 -15.23
CA TYR A 48 5.40 13.66 -14.07
C TYR A 48 4.68 12.33 -14.14
N ILE A 49 5.44 11.27 -13.86
CA ILE A 49 4.97 9.89 -13.79
C ILE A 49 5.28 9.33 -12.41
N ASN A 50 4.40 8.48 -11.89
CA ASN A 50 4.71 7.67 -10.71
C ASN A 50 4.36 6.21 -10.99
N ASN A 51 5.36 5.42 -11.35
CA ASN A 51 5.20 4.01 -11.68
C ASN A 51 5.50 3.06 -10.52
N HIS A 52 5.58 3.60 -9.29
CA HIS A 52 5.88 2.84 -8.07
C HIS A 52 4.97 3.29 -6.93
N ILE A 53 3.73 2.81 -6.95
CA ILE A 53 2.69 3.12 -5.96
C ILE A 53 2.36 1.86 -5.18
N HIS A 54 2.46 1.94 -3.85
CA HIS A 54 1.91 0.94 -2.94
C HIS A 54 0.46 1.28 -2.59
N THR A 55 -0.35 0.25 -2.46
CA THR A 55 -1.76 0.33 -2.10
C THR A 55 -2.02 -0.42 -0.79
N THR A 56 -3.29 -0.49 -0.38
CA THR A 56 -3.75 -1.33 0.74
C THR A 56 -3.43 -2.83 0.57
N PHE A 57 -3.07 -3.29 -0.63
CA PHE A 57 -2.62 -4.66 -0.87
C PHE A 57 -1.21 -4.94 -0.36
N SER A 58 -0.37 -3.94 -0.13
CA SER A 58 0.83 -4.08 0.70
C SER A 58 0.74 -3.18 1.91
N PHE A 59 1.20 -1.94 1.85
CA PHE A 59 1.00 -1.00 2.94
C PHE A 59 0.82 0.42 2.43
N SER A 60 -0.42 0.88 2.47
CA SER A 60 -0.82 2.25 2.16
C SER A 60 -2.19 2.51 2.78
N TYR A 61 -2.52 3.78 2.99
CA TYR A 61 -3.89 4.17 3.30
C TYR A 61 -4.80 4.12 2.07
N TYR A 62 -4.22 4.20 0.86
CA TYR A 62 -4.98 4.29 -0.38
C TYR A 62 -5.21 2.91 -0.99
N THR A 63 -6.47 2.60 -1.29
CA THR A 63 -6.82 1.49 -2.19
C THR A 63 -6.27 1.72 -3.60
N PRO A 64 -6.28 0.70 -4.48
CA PRO A 64 -5.95 0.90 -5.89
C PRO A 64 -6.78 2.01 -6.55
N THR A 65 -8.09 2.02 -6.32
CA THR A 65 -8.99 3.05 -6.85
C THR A 65 -8.67 4.45 -6.33
N MET A 66 -8.50 4.62 -5.01
CA MET A 66 -8.16 5.91 -4.43
C MET A 66 -6.80 6.41 -4.94
N SER A 67 -5.84 5.51 -5.12
CA SER A 67 -4.51 5.83 -5.65
C SER A 67 -4.59 6.43 -7.07
N ILE A 68 -5.48 5.92 -7.91
CA ILE A 68 -5.72 6.49 -9.25
C ILE A 68 -6.41 7.84 -9.18
N TRP A 69 -7.43 8.01 -8.34
CA TRP A 69 -8.07 9.33 -8.17
C TRP A 69 -7.05 10.37 -7.69
N MET A 70 -6.18 10.01 -6.73
CA MET A 70 -5.09 10.86 -6.27
C MET A 70 -4.11 11.20 -7.41
N ALA A 71 -3.75 10.22 -8.25
CA ALA A 71 -2.92 10.44 -9.43
C ALA A 71 -3.57 11.40 -10.44
N PHE A 72 -4.89 11.25 -10.67
CA PHE A 72 -5.69 12.09 -11.57
C PHE A 72 -5.65 13.55 -11.11
N ARG A 73 -6.01 13.78 -9.84
CA ARG A 73 -6.06 15.09 -9.20
C ARG A 73 -4.68 15.74 -9.09
N SER A 74 -3.63 14.93 -8.94
CA SER A 74 -2.24 15.40 -8.90
C SER A 74 -1.68 15.77 -10.27
N GLY A 75 -2.39 15.47 -11.37
CA GLY A 75 -1.94 15.76 -12.73
C GLY A 75 -0.90 14.78 -13.27
N LEU A 76 -0.82 13.56 -12.72
CA LEU A 76 0.10 12.55 -13.24
C LEU A 76 -0.32 12.08 -14.64
N GLN A 77 0.66 11.89 -15.51
CA GLN A 77 0.45 11.38 -16.87
C GLN A 77 0.35 9.85 -16.92
N THR A 78 0.92 9.17 -15.92
CA THR A 78 0.89 7.70 -15.78
C THR A 78 1.07 7.32 -14.32
N ALA A 79 0.39 6.26 -13.90
CA ALA A 79 0.48 5.70 -12.55
C ALA A 79 0.80 4.19 -12.60
N GLY A 80 1.57 3.66 -11.65
CA GLY A 80 1.94 2.24 -11.64
C GLY A 80 1.86 1.60 -10.26
N ILE A 81 1.11 0.50 -10.15
CA ILE A 81 1.00 -0.29 -8.92
C ILE A 81 2.23 -1.19 -8.75
N MET A 82 2.77 -1.22 -7.52
CA MET A 82 4.03 -1.87 -7.17
C MET A 82 4.00 -2.39 -5.73
N ASP A 83 2.94 -3.11 -5.36
CA ASP A 83 2.80 -3.64 -4.01
C ASP A 83 3.89 -4.66 -3.66
N HIS A 84 4.26 -4.73 -2.37
CA HIS A 84 5.28 -5.67 -1.90
C HIS A 84 4.80 -7.12 -1.96
N ASP A 85 5.54 -7.98 -2.66
CA ASP A 85 5.31 -9.43 -2.76
C ASP A 85 3.86 -9.82 -3.18
N THR A 86 3.13 -8.91 -3.85
CA THR A 86 1.78 -9.17 -4.38
C THR A 86 1.47 -8.28 -5.58
N ILE A 87 0.61 -8.77 -6.46
CA ILE A 87 0.03 -8.03 -7.59
C ILE A 87 -1.51 -8.08 -7.56
N SER A 88 -2.09 -8.46 -6.42
CA SER A 88 -3.53 -8.74 -6.30
C SER A 88 -4.41 -7.50 -6.54
N GLY A 89 -3.91 -6.29 -6.25
CA GLY A 89 -4.62 -5.04 -6.52
C GLY A 89 -4.59 -4.57 -7.98
N ALA A 90 -3.87 -5.27 -8.86
CA ALA A 90 -3.60 -4.75 -10.21
C ALA A 90 -4.85 -4.60 -11.07
N ARG A 91 -5.78 -5.57 -11.04
CA ARG A 91 -6.99 -5.52 -11.90
C ARG A 91 -7.83 -4.28 -11.58
N GLU A 92 -8.08 -4.03 -10.30
CA GLU A 92 -8.79 -2.82 -9.85
C GLU A 92 -8.03 -1.54 -10.24
N PHE A 93 -6.71 -1.52 -10.05
CA PHE A 93 -5.88 -0.36 -10.42
C PHE A 93 -5.99 -0.01 -11.92
N MET A 94 -5.97 -1.03 -12.78
CA MET A 94 -6.11 -0.85 -14.23
C MET A 94 -7.51 -0.31 -14.57
N MET A 95 -8.57 -0.92 -14.02
CA MET A 95 -9.96 -0.48 -14.25
C MET A 95 -10.19 0.96 -13.76
N ALA A 96 -9.66 1.32 -12.60
CA ALA A 96 -9.70 2.69 -12.10
C ALA A 96 -8.96 3.65 -13.04
N GLY A 97 -7.80 3.22 -13.58
CA GLY A 97 -7.04 3.97 -14.58
C GLY A 97 -7.86 4.26 -15.84
N GLU A 98 -8.56 3.26 -16.36
CA GLU A 98 -9.47 3.40 -17.50
C GLU A 98 -10.59 4.40 -17.21
N ILE A 99 -11.23 4.29 -16.04
CA ILE A 99 -12.29 5.21 -15.61
C ILE A 99 -11.79 6.65 -15.52
N ALA A 100 -10.61 6.86 -14.94
CA ALA A 100 -10.03 8.20 -14.73
C ALA A 100 -9.30 8.76 -15.97
N GLY A 101 -9.17 7.99 -17.04
CA GLY A 101 -8.38 8.36 -18.21
C GLY A 101 -6.88 8.52 -17.90
N ILE A 102 -6.34 7.73 -16.96
CA ILE A 102 -4.90 7.67 -16.67
C ILE A 102 -4.34 6.36 -17.22
N PRO A 103 -3.32 6.41 -18.10
CA PRO A 103 -2.51 5.25 -18.44
C PRO A 103 -1.89 4.60 -17.19
N THR A 104 -2.03 3.29 -17.08
CA THR A 104 -1.56 2.55 -15.91
C THR A 104 -0.52 1.50 -16.25
N THR A 105 0.35 1.21 -15.29
CA THR A 105 1.29 0.08 -15.33
C THR A 105 1.11 -0.81 -14.10
N LYS A 106 1.54 -2.07 -14.20
CA LYS A 106 1.42 -3.04 -13.11
C LYS A 106 2.68 -3.85 -12.92
N GLY A 107 2.99 -4.10 -11.66
CA GLY A 107 4.13 -4.88 -11.24
C GLY A 107 4.04 -5.27 -9.77
N VAL A 108 5.13 -5.80 -9.27
CA VAL A 108 5.32 -6.22 -7.88
C VAL A 108 6.74 -5.91 -7.46
N GLU A 109 6.91 -5.36 -6.27
CA GLU A 109 8.22 -5.19 -5.67
C GLU A 109 8.50 -6.36 -4.73
N CYS A 110 9.57 -7.10 -4.97
CA CYS A 110 9.95 -8.22 -4.14
C CYS A 110 11.30 -8.03 -3.49
N ARG A 111 11.54 -8.75 -2.40
CA ARG A 111 12.89 -8.88 -1.84
C ARG A 111 13.60 -10.05 -2.50
N ALA A 112 14.81 -9.80 -2.99
CA ALA A 112 15.68 -10.80 -3.57
C ALA A 112 16.97 -10.92 -2.74
N ASP A 113 17.39 -12.17 -2.52
CA ASP A 113 18.64 -12.50 -1.83
C ASP A 113 19.79 -12.60 -2.85
N PHE A 114 20.80 -11.77 -2.65
CA PHE A 114 22.02 -11.67 -3.43
C PHE A 114 23.24 -12.25 -2.70
N SER A 115 23.05 -12.94 -1.56
CA SER A 115 24.13 -13.57 -0.77
C SER A 115 24.96 -14.57 -1.56
N LYS A 116 24.41 -15.15 -2.64
CA LYS A 116 25.09 -16.10 -3.53
C LYS A 116 25.58 -15.46 -4.84
N THR A 117 25.83 -14.15 -4.83
CA THR A 117 26.27 -13.39 -6.00
C THR A 117 27.51 -12.54 -5.65
N PHE A 118 28.10 -11.86 -6.63
CA PHE A 118 29.21 -10.91 -6.39
C PHE A 118 28.84 -9.71 -5.49
N LEU A 119 27.55 -9.54 -5.18
CA LEU A 119 27.03 -8.51 -4.30
C LEU A 119 26.93 -8.95 -2.83
N GLU A 120 27.40 -10.15 -2.49
CA GLU A 120 27.45 -10.64 -1.11
C GLU A 120 28.09 -9.64 -0.13
N GLY A 121 27.47 -9.46 1.03
CA GLY A 121 27.92 -8.58 2.11
C GLY A 121 27.69 -7.08 1.86
N ARG A 122 27.25 -6.69 0.66
CA ARG A 122 27.03 -5.30 0.28
C ARG A 122 25.65 -4.81 0.71
N ARG A 123 25.56 -3.53 1.07
CA ARG A 123 24.28 -2.82 1.16
C ARG A 123 23.91 -2.39 -0.25
N ILE A 124 22.73 -2.81 -0.72
CA ILE A 124 22.25 -2.54 -2.09
C ILE A 124 21.25 -1.38 -2.04
N ASN A 125 19.95 -1.67 -1.95
CA ASN A 125 18.89 -0.68 -1.76
C ASN A 125 17.98 -1.01 -0.56
N ASN A 126 18.25 -2.11 0.14
CA ASN A 126 17.66 -2.38 1.45
C ASN A 126 18.54 -1.72 2.53
N PRO A 127 18.04 -0.71 3.27
CA PRO A 127 18.82 -0.05 4.31
C PRO A 127 19.11 -0.93 5.51
N ASP A 128 18.26 -1.92 5.77
CA ASP A 128 18.25 -2.71 7.01
C ASP A 128 18.99 -4.03 6.88
N GLN A 129 19.21 -4.52 5.65
CA GLN A 129 19.77 -5.85 5.39
C GLN A 129 20.83 -5.81 4.29
N ARG A 130 22.03 -6.33 4.59
CA ARG A 130 23.08 -6.60 3.59
C ARG A 130 22.68 -7.78 2.72
N SER A 131 23.20 -7.82 1.49
CA SER A 131 22.92 -8.85 0.49
C SER A 131 21.46 -8.96 0.06
N VAL A 132 20.55 -8.09 0.51
CA VAL A 132 19.15 -8.12 0.11
C VAL A 132 18.84 -6.87 -0.70
N ALA A 133 18.10 -7.03 -1.79
CA ALA A 133 17.61 -5.91 -2.58
C ALA A 133 16.10 -5.97 -2.77
N TYR A 134 15.47 -4.81 -2.83
CA TYR A 134 14.13 -4.65 -3.38
C TYR A 134 14.24 -4.59 -4.91
N ILE A 135 13.54 -5.49 -5.60
CA ILE A 135 13.56 -5.63 -7.05
C ILE A 135 12.14 -5.46 -7.57
N ALA A 136 11.95 -4.56 -8.53
CA ALA A 136 10.69 -4.39 -9.21
C ALA A 136 10.58 -5.37 -10.39
N ILE A 137 9.51 -6.17 -10.41
CA ILE A 137 9.05 -6.87 -11.60
C ILE A 137 7.97 -5.99 -12.23
N HIS A 138 8.32 -5.25 -13.28
CA HIS A 138 7.48 -4.22 -13.88
C HIS A 138 7.03 -4.62 -15.30
N GLY A 139 6.01 -3.94 -15.82
CA GLY A 139 5.49 -4.18 -17.17
C GLY A 139 4.82 -5.53 -17.33
N VAL A 140 4.21 -6.04 -16.25
CA VAL A 140 3.51 -7.33 -16.27
C VAL A 140 2.31 -7.28 -17.22
N SER A 141 2.13 -8.29 -18.06
CA SER A 141 0.95 -8.41 -18.94
C SER A 141 -0.28 -8.96 -18.19
N ASP A 142 -1.50 -8.65 -18.65
CA ASP A 142 -2.75 -9.04 -17.98
C ASP A 142 -2.89 -10.54 -17.75
N ASN A 143 -2.43 -11.35 -18.72
CA ASN A 143 -2.48 -12.81 -18.65
C ASN A 143 -1.41 -13.42 -17.72
N GLN A 144 -0.53 -12.62 -17.11
CA GLN A 144 0.50 -13.11 -16.17
C GLN A 144 0.22 -12.72 -14.71
N ILE A 145 -0.82 -11.92 -14.44
CA ILE A 145 -1.17 -11.48 -13.08
C ILE A 145 -1.31 -12.68 -12.13
N ASP A 146 -2.12 -13.66 -12.50
CA ASP A 146 -2.44 -14.79 -11.61
C ASP A 146 -1.21 -15.68 -11.38
N ARG A 147 -0.37 -15.86 -12.42
CA ARG A 147 0.88 -16.62 -12.32
C ARG A 147 1.85 -15.95 -11.36
N ILE A 148 2.06 -14.64 -11.48
CA ILE A 148 2.96 -13.89 -10.59
C ILE A 148 2.41 -13.88 -9.17
N ASN A 149 1.10 -13.65 -9.00
CA ASN A 149 0.50 -13.64 -7.68
C ASN A 149 0.64 -15.00 -6.96
N SER A 150 0.50 -16.10 -7.71
CA SER A 150 0.66 -17.46 -7.23
C SER A 150 2.13 -17.76 -6.87
N PHE A 151 3.08 -17.27 -7.68
CA PHE A 151 4.52 -17.39 -7.38
C PHE A 151 4.86 -16.77 -6.02
N PHE A 152 4.26 -15.63 -5.67
CA PHE A 152 4.52 -14.96 -4.39
C PHE A 152 3.73 -15.49 -3.20
N ALA A 153 2.69 -16.31 -3.41
CA ALA A 153 1.86 -16.86 -2.33
C ALA A 153 2.66 -17.56 -1.21
N PRO A 154 3.56 -18.52 -1.48
CA PRO A 154 4.36 -19.15 -0.43
C PRO A 154 5.29 -18.17 0.30
N TYR A 155 5.80 -17.13 -0.38
CA TYR A 155 6.64 -16.11 0.25
C TYR A 155 5.84 -15.23 1.22
N ARG A 156 4.57 -14.95 0.93
CA ARG A 156 3.67 -14.24 1.84
C ARG A 156 3.37 -15.08 3.09
N GLU A 157 3.24 -16.40 2.95
CA GLU A 157 3.09 -17.31 4.09
C GLU A 157 4.32 -17.30 5.01
N GLU A 158 5.53 -17.41 4.44
CA GLU A 158 6.78 -17.31 5.21
C GLU A 158 6.95 -15.94 5.86
N ARG A 159 6.54 -14.86 5.16
CA ARG A 159 6.52 -13.51 5.73
C ARG A 159 5.57 -13.41 6.91
N ASN A 160 4.42 -14.08 6.90
CA ASN A 160 3.50 -14.11 8.05
C ASN A 160 4.06 -14.91 9.23
N LYS A 161 4.73 -16.03 8.98
CA LYS A 161 5.47 -16.76 10.04
C LYS A 161 6.50 -15.85 10.70
N ARG A 162 7.28 -15.11 9.90
CA ARG A 162 8.20 -14.08 10.40
C ARG A 162 7.46 -13.00 11.20
N ASN A 163 6.35 -12.47 10.70
CA ASN A 163 5.60 -11.40 11.37
C ASN A 163 5.08 -11.83 12.74
N LEU A 164 4.63 -13.08 12.89
CA LEU A 164 4.25 -13.64 14.19
C LEU A 164 5.41 -13.61 15.19
N LEU A 165 6.62 -14.01 14.76
CA LEU A 165 7.82 -13.94 15.60
C LEU A 165 8.21 -12.50 15.94
N VAL A 166 8.02 -11.56 15.01
CA VAL A 166 8.24 -10.12 15.27
C VAL A 166 7.27 -9.62 16.34
N VAL A 167 5.98 -9.94 16.26
CA VAL A 167 4.98 -9.55 17.27
C VAL A 167 5.31 -10.14 18.63
N GLN A 168 5.72 -11.42 18.70
CA GLN A 168 6.13 -12.05 19.96
C GLN A 168 7.29 -11.31 20.64
N ARG A 169 8.38 -11.06 19.89
CA ARG A 169 9.54 -10.30 20.42
C ARG A 169 9.16 -8.87 20.80
N LEU A 170 8.28 -8.25 20.02
CA LEU A 170 7.79 -6.90 20.33
C LEU A 170 7.00 -6.88 21.64
N ASN A 171 6.20 -7.90 21.93
CA ASN A 171 5.47 -7.99 23.19
C ASN A 171 6.39 -8.14 24.41
N GLU A 172 7.53 -8.83 24.28
CA GLU A 172 8.56 -8.88 25.34
C GLU A 172 9.11 -7.47 25.64
N ILE A 173 9.32 -6.65 24.60
CA ILE A 173 9.78 -5.26 24.76
C ILE A 173 8.70 -4.37 25.39
N LEU A 174 7.42 -4.65 25.11
CA LEU A 174 6.28 -3.83 25.55
C LEU A 174 5.74 -4.21 26.94
N GLU A 175 6.18 -5.33 27.52
CA GLU A 175 5.76 -5.81 28.84
C GLU A 175 5.89 -4.74 29.94
N PRO A 176 7.01 -4.00 30.07
CA PRO A 176 7.18 -3.00 31.14
C PRO A 176 6.18 -1.84 31.07
N VAL A 177 5.68 -1.53 29.88
CA VAL A 177 4.68 -0.47 29.66
C VAL A 177 3.26 -1.03 29.55
N SER A 178 3.06 -2.31 29.89
CA SER A 178 1.76 -3.01 29.85
C SER A 178 1.00 -2.79 28.54
N LEU A 179 1.71 -2.91 27.41
CA LEU A 179 1.16 -2.93 26.07
C LEU A 179 1.42 -4.30 25.44
N SER A 180 0.52 -4.73 24.57
CA SER A 180 0.70 -5.95 23.79
C SER A 180 -0.06 -5.86 22.47
N LEU A 181 0.41 -6.61 21.48
CA LEU A 181 -0.20 -6.79 20.18
C LEU A 181 -0.51 -8.26 19.93
N ASP A 182 -1.69 -8.51 19.39
CA ASP A 182 -2.11 -9.77 18.82
C ASP A 182 -2.06 -9.68 17.29
N PHE A 183 -1.33 -10.59 16.65
CA PHE A 183 -1.18 -10.54 15.20
C PHE A 183 -2.50 -10.71 14.45
N TYR A 184 -3.39 -11.59 14.91
CA TYR A 184 -4.62 -11.93 14.20
C TYR A 184 -5.73 -10.91 14.43
N HIS A 185 -5.79 -10.31 15.63
CA HIS A 185 -6.82 -9.34 15.99
C HIS A 185 -6.41 -7.91 15.70
N ASP A 186 -5.14 -7.54 15.93
CA ASP A 186 -4.70 -6.15 15.80
C ASP A 186 -4.02 -5.86 14.46
N VAL A 187 -3.27 -6.83 13.88
CA VAL A 187 -2.43 -6.58 12.71
C VAL A 187 -3.10 -7.03 11.40
N LEU A 188 -3.53 -8.29 11.34
CA LEU A 188 -4.09 -8.89 10.13
C LEU A 188 -5.29 -8.11 9.55
N PRO A 189 -6.26 -7.60 10.34
CA PRO A 189 -7.43 -6.89 9.82
C PRO A 189 -7.12 -5.54 9.17
N LEU A 190 -5.92 -4.99 9.41
CA LEU A 190 -5.43 -3.76 8.78
C LEU A 190 -4.99 -3.98 7.33
N SER A 191 -4.78 -5.23 6.93
CA SER A 191 -4.27 -5.60 5.61
C SER A 191 -5.35 -6.15 4.68
N TYR A 192 -5.04 -6.24 3.39
CA TYR A 192 -5.85 -6.94 2.40
C TYR A 192 -5.36 -8.40 2.19
N ALA A 193 -4.74 -9.02 3.19
CA ALA A 193 -4.18 -10.37 3.08
C ALA A 193 -5.20 -11.44 2.65
N GLN A 194 -6.44 -11.34 3.12
CA GLN A 194 -7.55 -12.23 2.70
C GLN A 194 -7.87 -12.14 1.20
N TYR A 195 -7.48 -11.04 0.55
CA TYR A 195 -7.64 -10.82 -0.90
C TYR A 195 -6.33 -11.00 -1.67
N GLY A 196 -5.35 -11.69 -1.08
CA GLY A 196 -4.03 -11.91 -1.69
C GLY A 196 -3.01 -10.80 -1.45
N GLY A 197 -3.32 -9.84 -0.58
CA GLY A 197 -2.37 -8.82 -0.12
C GLY A 197 -1.26 -9.36 0.79
N THR A 198 -0.33 -8.49 1.16
CA THR A 198 0.86 -8.80 1.95
C THR A 198 0.85 -8.07 3.29
N VAL A 199 0.93 -8.79 4.41
CA VAL A 199 1.17 -8.18 5.72
C VAL A 199 2.65 -7.83 5.87
N THR A 200 2.94 -6.54 6.00
CA THR A 200 4.29 -6.02 6.26
C THR A 200 4.50 -5.63 7.71
N GLU A 201 5.75 -5.45 8.12
CA GLU A 201 6.14 -4.89 9.43
C GLU A 201 5.52 -3.51 9.68
N ARG A 202 5.20 -2.76 8.64
CA ARG A 202 4.53 -1.45 8.77
C ARG A 202 3.12 -1.57 9.35
N HIS A 203 2.41 -2.68 9.11
CA HIS A 203 1.12 -2.92 9.79
C HIS A 203 1.32 -3.20 11.28
N ILE A 204 2.38 -3.92 11.66
CA ILE A 204 2.71 -4.17 13.06
C ILE A 204 2.98 -2.83 13.77
N LEU A 205 3.80 -1.98 13.16
CA LEU A 205 4.09 -0.64 13.69
C LEU A 205 2.84 0.25 13.74
N PHE A 206 1.98 0.19 12.72
CA PHE A 206 0.74 0.96 12.71
C PHE A 206 -0.25 0.49 13.78
N ALA A 207 -0.41 -0.83 13.97
CA ALA A 207 -1.21 -1.40 15.06
C ALA A 207 -0.65 -0.98 16.43
N LEU A 208 0.67 -1.02 16.60
CA LEU A 208 1.33 -0.56 17.82
C LEU A 208 1.04 0.92 18.08
N ALA A 209 1.21 1.77 17.08
CA ALA A 209 0.97 3.20 17.18
C ALA A 209 -0.48 3.49 17.60
N GLN A 210 -1.46 2.77 17.04
CA GLN A 210 -2.86 2.88 17.46
C GLN A 210 -3.05 2.51 18.93
N LYS A 211 -2.43 1.43 19.42
CA LYS A 211 -2.52 1.04 20.84
C LYS A 211 -1.83 2.03 21.77
N ILE A 212 -0.66 2.56 21.38
CA ILE A 212 0.03 3.61 22.12
C ILE A 212 -0.89 4.83 22.25
N MET A 213 -1.48 5.29 21.15
CA MET A 213 -2.39 6.44 21.15
C MET A 213 -3.71 6.22 21.88
N ALA A 214 -4.17 4.97 21.99
CA ALA A 214 -5.35 4.63 22.77
C ALA A 214 -5.06 4.59 24.28
N LYS A 215 -3.82 4.23 24.66
CA LYS A 215 -3.39 4.12 26.05
C LYS A 215 -2.88 5.45 26.62
N PHE A 216 -2.11 6.17 25.83
CA PHE A 216 -1.45 7.43 26.19
C PHE A 216 -2.04 8.56 25.35
N SER A 217 -2.29 9.73 25.95
CA SER A 217 -2.74 10.86 25.15
C SER A 217 -1.60 11.37 24.26
N LYS A 218 -1.93 12.01 23.13
CA LYS A 218 -0.92 12.51 22.19
C LYS A 218 0.01 13.53 22.88
N GLY A 219 1.31 13.48 22.58
CA GLY A 219 2.28 14.48 23.06
C GLY A 219 3.21 13.90 24.10
N ARG A 220 3.46 14.64 25.20
CA ARG A 220 4.48 14.27 26.20
C ARG A 220 4.22 12.91 26.86
N GLU A 221 2.96 12.56 27.10
CA GLU A 221 2.58 11.27 27.71
C GLU A 221 2.98 10.04 26.88
N VAL A 222 3.29 10.19 25.59
CA VAL A 222 3.81 9.09 24.75
C VAL A 222 5.34 8.99 24.82
N ILE A 223 6.03 10.08 25.18
CA ILE A 223 7.49 10.20 25.11
C ILE A 223 8.15 9.92 26.46
N GLU A 224 7.52 10.34 27.55
CA GLU A 224 7.98 10.25 28.94
C GLU A 224 7.52 8.96 29.62
#